data_AF-A0A966KDD8-F1
#
_entry.id   AF-A0A966KDD8-F1
#
_cell.length_a   1.000
_cell.length_b   1.000
_cell.length_c   1.000
_cell.angle_alpha   90.00
_cell.angle_beta   90.00
_cell.angle_gamma   90.00
#
_symmetry.space_group_name_H-M   'P 1'
#
loop_
_entity.id
_entity.type
_entity.pdbx_description
1 polymer ?
#
loop_
_entity_poly.entity_id
_entity_poly.type
_entity_poly.pdbx_seq_one_letter_code
_entity_poly.pdbx_strand_id
1 'polypeptide(L)'
;MIADMSTQTFRQSVLDDLYDASRLVDKLDNIHFFARPMVANDMSTSIMLDINTAYASLVGTSKHVISSISAVSNVKTVHQLCSIIAGSDKNFFDKPFMSLNVNHVVPPLRFDTESCEVLIEASRFGFPVMVNTFGQMGASSPVTIAGCLVQTNAETLAGMVLA
;
A
#
# COMPACT_ATOMS: atom_id res chain seq x y z
N MET A 1 11.20 -11.74 2.97
CA MET A 1 12.19 -12.72 2.46
C MET A 1 11.68 -13.27 1.14
N ILE A 2 12.58 -13.49 0.19
CA ILE A 2 12.34 -14.09 -1.11
C ILE A 2 12.93 -15.50 -1.10
N ALA A 3 12.18 -16.48 -1.61
CA ALA A 3 12.71 -17.78 -1.96
C ALA A 3 13.41 -17.65 -3.33
N ASP A 4 14.74 -17.62 -3.33
CA ASP A 4 15.52 -17.41 -4.54
C ASP A 4 15.62 -18.73 -5.33
N MET A 5 15.11 -18.72 -6.55
CA MET A 5 15.06 -19.92 -7.40
C MET A 5 16.43 -20.35 -7.91
N SER A 6 17.39 -19.42 -8.01
CA SER A 6 18.73 -19.70 -8.51
C SER A 6 19.61 -20.34 -7.45
N THR A 7 19.51 -19.86 -6.21
CA THR A 7 20.33 -20.36 -5.09
C THR A 7 19.62 -21.38 -4.22
N GLN A 8 18.29 -21.53 -4.36
CA GLN A 8 17.43 -22.35 -3.50
C GLN A 8 17.53 -21.98 -2.01
N THR A 9 17.80 -20.70 -1.73
CA THR A 9 17.90 -20.16 -0.37
C THR A 9 16.95 -18.99 -0.16
N PHE A 10 16.72 -18.65 1.10
CA PHE A 10 16.00 -17.43 1.44
C PHE A 10 16.96 -16.24 1.52
N ARG A 11 16.58 -15.13 0.91
CA ARG A 11 17.27 -13.84 1.07
C ARG A 11 16.30 -12.72 1.38
N GLN A 12 16.81 -11.57 1.81
CA GLN A 12 15.99 -10.37 1.90
C GLN A 12 15.62 -9.86 0.51
N SER A 13 14.41 -9.31 0.40
CA SER A 13 14.00 -8.59 -0.81
C SER A 13 14.68 -7.24 -0.86
N VAL A 14 15.09 -6.84 -2.05
CA VAL A 14 15.69 -5.54 -2.38
C VAL A 14 14.80 -4.78 -3.35
N LEU A 15 15.14 -3.53 -3.66
CA LEU A 15 14.34 -2.70 -4.57
C LEU A 15 14.20 -3.32 -5.97
N ASP A 16 15.26 -3.95 -6.46
CA ASP A 16 15.26 -4.60 -7.79
C ASP A 16 14.21 -5.71 -7.88
N ASP A 17 13.96 -6.45 -6.79
CA ASP A 17 12.91 -7.47 -6.77
C ASP A 17 11.51 -6.88 -6.98
N LEU A 18 11.27 -5.67 -6.44
CA LEU A 18 10.00 -4.95 -6.65
C LEU A 18 9.85 -4.48 -8.09
N TYR A 19 10.94 -3.96 -8.69
CA TYR A 19 10.96 -3.54 -10.08
C TYR A 19 10.74 -4.71 -11.04
N ASP A 20 11.39 -5.86 -10.81
CA ASP A 20 11.19 -7.04 -11.63
C ASP A 20 9.78 -7.62 -11.47
N ALA A 21 9.22 -7.60 -10.26
CA ALA A 21 7.84 -8.02 -10.02
C ALA A 21 6.82 -7.11 -10.73
N SER A 22 7.02 -5.79 -10.75
CA SER A 22 6.11 -4.87 -11.47
C SER A 22 6.18 -5.08 -12.98
N ARG A 23 7.38 -5.30 -13.53
CA ARG A 23 7.57 -5.65 -14.95
C ARG A 23 6.95 -6.98 -15.34
N LEU A 24 7.03 -7.98 -14.47
CA LEU A 24 6.34 -9.25 -14.68
C LEU A 24 4.83 -9.01 -14.76
N VAL A 25 4.26 -8.29 -13.79
CA VAL A 25 2.82 -7.96 -13.78
C VAL A 25 2.41 -7.18 -15.03
N ASP A 26 3.24 -6.27 -15.53
CA ASP A 26 2.97 -5.54 -16.78
C ASP A 26 2.68 -6.46 -17.97
N LYS A 27 3.34 -7.63 -18.04
CA LYS A 27 3.19 -8.61 -19.13
C LYS A 27 2.08 -9.64 -18.93
N LEU A 28 1.44 -9.68 -17.76
CA LEU A 28 0.42 -10.68 -17.46
C LEU A 28 -0.98 -10.15 -17.80
N ASP A 29 -1.60 -10.69 -18.85
CA ASP A 29 -2.91 -10.23 -19.34
C ASP A 29 -4.05 -10.33 -18.31
N ASN A 30 -3.96 -11.29 -17.39
CA ASN A 30 -4.99 -11.53 -16.37
C ASN A 30 -4.72 -10.83 -15.03
N ILE A 31 -3.63 -10.07 -14.91
CA ILE A 31 -3.33 -9.26 -13.73
C ILE A 31 -3.45 -7.79 -14.09
N HIS A 32 -4.40 -7.09 -13.48
CA HIS A 32 -4.83 -5.75 -13.91
C HIS A 32 -4.20 -4.59 -13.12
N PHE A 33 -3.57 -4.89 -11.99
CA PHE A 33 -2.88 -3.92 -11.14
C PHE A 33 -1.67 -4.57 -10.47
N PHE A 34 -0.69 -3.75 -10.09
CA PHE A 34 0.44 -4.20 -9.29
C PHE A 34 0.25 -3.75 -7.85
N ALA A 35 -0.07 -4.69 -6.96
CA ALA A 35 0.00 -4.45 -5.52
C ALA A 35 1.37 -4.88 -5.00
N ARG A 36 2.08 -3.95 -4.36
CA ARG A 36 3.41 -4.15 -3.78
C ARG A 36 3.44 -5.45 -2.95
N PRO A 37 4.16 -6.51 -3.40
CA PRO A 37 4.12 -7.81 -2.72
C PRO A 37 5.18 -7.96 -1.64
N MET A 38 6.15 -7.04 -1.57
CA MET A 38 7.32 -7.16 -0.69
C MET A 38 7.86 -5.80 -0.25
N VAL A 39 8.73 -5.82 0.76
CA VAL A 39 9.42 -4.63 1.27
C VAL A 39 10.85 -4.62 0.74
N ALA A 40 11.31 -3.49 0.20
CA ALA A 40 12.72 -3.30 -0.12
C ALA A 40 13.53 -3.12 1.17
N ASN A 41 14.39 -4.07 1.52
CA ASN A 41 15.15 -4.06 2.78
C ASN A 41 16.54 -3.42 2.65
N ASP A 42 16.88 -2.92 1.46
CA ASP A 42 18.12 -2.24 1.11
C ASP A 42 18.04 -0.70 1.26
N MET A 43 16.97 -0.20 1.89
CA MET A 43 16.74 1.23 2.16
C MET A 43 16.93 1.54 3.65
N SER A 44 17.72 2.57 3.96
CA SER A 44 18.10 2.90 5.34
C SER A 44 17.09 3.77 6.10
N THR A 45 16.16 4.43 5.41
CA THR A 45 15.15 5.31 6.01
C THR A 45 13.77 5.05 5.39
N SER A 46 12.70 5.39 6.13
CA SER A 46 11.32 5.22 5.65
C SER A 46 11.04 6.07 4.40
N ILE A 47 11.59 7.28 4.32
CA ILE A 47 11.41 8.13 3.15
C ILE A 47 12.07 7.54 1.90
N MET A 48 13.29 7.00 2.03
CA MET A 48 13.97 6.30 0.95
C MET A 48 13.20 5.07 0.51
N LEU A 49 12.66 4.30 1.48
CA LEU A 49 11.82 3.15 1.20
C LEU A 49 10.59 3.54 0.38
N ASP A 50 9.81 4.52 0.85
CA ASP A 50 8.52 4.87 0.25
C ASP A 50 8.67 5.47 -1.14
N ILE A 51 9.59 6.44 -1.32
CA ILE A 51 9.78 7.11 -2.62
C ILE A 51 10.35 6.16 -3.67
N ASN A 52 11.35 5.33 -3.31
CA ASN A 52 11.94 4.40 -4.27
C ASN A 52 11.00 3.24 -4.57
N THR A 53 10.22 2.76 -3.60
CA THR A 53 9.18 1.75 -3.84
C THR A 53 8.14 2.29 -4.83
N ALA A 54 7.65 3.52 -4.62
CA ALA A 54 6.71 4.15 -5.53
C ALA A 54 7.31 4.29 -6.93
N TYR A 55 8.52 4.84 -7.04
CA TYR A 55 9.23 4.98 -8.30
C TYR A 55 9.38 3.64 -9.02
N ALA A 56 10.08 2.67 -8.42
CA ALA A 56 10.35 1.36 -9.02
C ALA A 56 9.08 0.64 -9.48
N SER A 57 7.98 0.75 -8.72
CA SER A 57 6.69 0.16 -9.10
C SER A 57 6.10 0.86 -10.33
N LEU A 58 6.11 2.20 -10.36
CA LEU A 58 5.50 3.03 -11.41
C LEU A 58 6.27 3.01 -12.73
N VAL A 59 7.61 2.89 -12.71
CA VAL A 59 8.38 2.75 -13.97
C VAL A 59 8.30 1.31 -14.51
N GLY A 60 8.11 0.32 -13.65
CA GLY A 60 8.09 -1.08 -14.08
C GLY A 60 6.77 -1.55 -14.68
N THR A 61 5.65 -0.83 -14.46
CA THR A 61 4.36 -1.19 -15.07
C THR A 61 3.54 0.03 -15.48
N SER A 62 2.81 -0.13 -16.59
CA SER A 62 1.77 0.82 -17.03
C SER A 62 0.42 0.62 -16.34
N LYS A 63 0.30 -0.41 -15.50
CA LYS A 63 -0.92 -0.75 -14.76
C LYS A 63 -1.01 0.02 -13.44
N HIS A 64 -2.21 0.10 -12.87
CA HIS A 64 -2.43 0.78 -11.60
C HIS A 64 -1.55 0.19 -10.49
N VAL A 65 -0.91 1.04 -9.69
CA VAL A 65 -0.01 0.63 -8.60
C VAL A 65 -0.70 0.79 -7.25
N ILE A 66 -0.60 -0.23 -6.39
CA ILE A 66 -1.05 -0.18 -5.00
C ILE A 66 0.17 -0.33 -4.10
N SER A 67 0.44 0.66 -3.26
CA SER A 67 1.57 0.63 -2.30
C SER A 67 1.11 1.07 -0.91
N SER A 68 2.06 1.27 0.00
CA SER A 68 1.86 1.82 1.34
C SER A 68 2.90 2.89 1.60
N ILE A 69 2.60 3.82 2.50
CA ILE A 69 3.53 4.86 2.97
C ILE A 69 3.72 4.66 4.46
N SER A 70 4.97 4.65 4.92
CA SER A 70 5.32 4.31 6.29
C SER A 70 5.10 5.43 7.30
N ALA A 71 5.11 6.69 6.89
CA ALA A 71 4.94 7.83 7.78
C ALA A 71 4.18 8.98 7.10
N VAL A 72 3.40 9.73 7.88
CA VAL A 72 2.61 10.87 7.36
C VAL A 72 3.49 11.92 6.67
N SER A 73 4.72 12.14 7.17
CA SER A 73 5.68 13.07 6.58
C SER A 73 6.12 12.70 5.16
N ASN A 74 6.00 11.43 4.78
CA ASN A 74 6.44 10.93 3.48
C ASN A 74 5.36 11.08 2.41
N VAL A 75 4.09 11.25 2.80
CA VAL A 75 2.94 11.33 1.89
C VAL A 75 3.13 12.42 0.85
N LYS A 76 3.51 13.62 1.29
CA LYS A 76 3.75 14.76 0.41
C LYS A 76 4.83 14.47 -0.63
N THR A 77 5.92 13.82 -0.24
CA THR A 77 7.03 13.51 -1.16
C THR A 77 6.63 12.47 -2.21
N VAL A 78 5.88 11.44 -1.81
CA VAL A 78 5.36 10.45 -2.76
C VAL A 78 4.31 11.08 -3.69
N HIS A 79 3.46 11.98 -3.17
CA HIS A 79 2.53 12.76 -3.99
C HIS A 79 3.26 13.61 -5.04
N GLN A 80 4.34 14.29 -4.65
CA GLN A 80 5.16 15.10 -5.58
C GLN A 80 5.72 14.25 -6.72
N LEU A 81 6.21 13.03 -6.43
CA LEU A 81 6.63 12.09 -7.47
C LEU A 81 5.47 11.76 -8.42
N CYS A 82 4.29 11.44 -7.87
CA CYS A 82 3.11 11.12 -8.68
C CYS A 82 2.66 12.31 -9.54
N SER A 83 2.69 13.53 -8.98
CA SER A 83 2.36 14.76 -9.69
C SER A 83 3.32 15.04 -10.85
N ILE A 84 4.63 14.84 -10.65
CA ILE A 84 5.64 14.97 -11.72
C ILE A 84 5.33 13.99 -12.85
N ILE A 85 5.04 12.72 -12.53
CA ILE A 85 4.70 11.69 -13.52
C ILE A 85 3.39 12.03 -14.25
N ALA A 86 2.38 12.54 -13.53
CA ALA A 86 1.12 12.98 -14.11
C ALA A 86 1.23 14.29 -14.91
N GLY A 87 2.31 15.06 -14.72
CA GLY A 87 2.52 16.39 -15.25
C GLY A 87 1.83 17.53 -14.49
N SER A 88 1.01 17.23 -13.47
CA SER A 88 0.45 18.19 -12.51
C SER A 88 -0.33 17.49 -11.39
N ASP A 89 -0.54 18.19 -10.27
CA ASP A 89 -1.40 17.72 -9.17
C ASP A 89 -2.83 17.45 -9.67
N LYS A 90 -3.33 18.32 -10.55
CA LYS A 90 -4.67 18.18 -11.14
C LYS A 90 -4.79 16.90 -11.97
N ASN A 91 -3.80 16.59 -12.81
CA ASN A 91 -3.85 15.38 -13.64
C ASN A 91 -3.83 14.12 -12.78
N PHE A 92 -3.03 14.11 -11.71
CA PHE A 92 -3.00 12.99 -10.77
C PHE A 92 -4.35 12.85 -10.06
N PHE A 93 -4.92 13.95 -9.56
CA PHE A 93 -6.22 13.95 -8.88
C PHE A 93 -7.36 13.48 -9.79
N ASP A 94 -7.40 13.94 -11.05
CA ASP A 94 -8.45 13.57 -12.00
C ASP A 94 -8.35 12.10 -12.46
N LYS A 95 -7.12 11.56 -12.53
CA LYS A 95 -6.83 10.19 -13.00
C LYS A 95 -5.68 9.56 -12.21
N PRO A 96 -5.91 9.14 -10.96
CA PRO A 96 -4.87 8.56 -10.13
C PRO A 96 -4.48 7.18 -10.66
N PHE A 97 -3.18 7.00 -10.92
CA PHE A 97 -2.60 5.71 -11.32
C PHE A 97 -1.97 4.94 -10.15
N MET A 98 -2.05 5.51 -8.94
CA MET A 98 -1.52 4.94 -7.72
C MET A 98 -2.54 5.08 -6.60
N SER A 99 -2.75 4.02 -5.84
CA SER A 99 -3.54 4.02 -4.60
C SER A 99 -2.71 3.53 -3.42
N LEU A 100 -3.18 3.85 -2.22
CA LEU A 100 -2.50 3.44 -0.99
C LEU A 100 -3.35 2.42 -0.21
N ASN A 101 -2.72 1.33 0.21
CA ASN A 101 -3.24 0.43 1.23
C ASN A 101 -2.80 0.94 2.59
N VAL A 102 -3.76 1.22 3.47
CA VAL A 102 -3.51 1.72 4.81
C VAL A 102 -4.19 0.81 5.83
N ASN A 103 -3.39 0.27 6.74
CA ASN A 103 -3.86 -0.59 7.82
C ASN A 103 -4.17 0.26 9.05
N HIS A 104 -5.20 1.10 8.97
CA HIS A 104 -5.59 2.03 10.04
C HIS A 104 -6.08 1.32 11.30
N VAL A 105 -6.65 0.11 11.15
CA VAL A 105 -7.20 -0.68 12.26
C VAL A 105 -6.16 -1.64 12.84
N VAL A 106 -6.10 -1.69 14.17
CA VAL A 106 -5.45 -2.73 14.97
C VAL A 106 -6.56 -3.53 15.67
N PRO A 107 -7.01 -4.67 15.09
CA PRO A 107 -8.12 -5.40 15.70
C PRO A 107 -7.75 -5.95 17.08
N PRO A 108 -8.69 -5.94 18.05
CA PRO A 108 -10.09 -5.55 17.89
C PRO A 108 -10.36 -4.07 18.15
N LEU A 109 -11.05 -3.40 17.21
CA LEU A 109 -11.69 -2.08 17.39
C LEU A 109 -10.77 -0.96 17.90
N ARG A 110 -9.49 -0.96 17.49
CA ARG A 110 -8.56 0.13 17.77
C ARG A 110 -8.00 0.68 16.48
N PHE A 111 -7.55 1.92 16.55
CA PHE A 111 -6.84 2.57 15.46
C PHE A 111 -5.38 2.76 15.81
N ASP A 112 -4.52 2.56 14.82
CA ASP A 112 -3.14 3.01 14.87
C ASP A 112 -3.08 4.49 14.45
N THR A 113 -2.54 5.33 15.32
CA THR A 113 -2.55 6.79 15.12
C THR A 113 -1.78 7.20 13.86
N GLU A 114 -0.57 6.66 13.67
CA GLU A 114 0.28 7.02 12.53
C GLU A 114 -0.36 6.59 11.20
N SER A 115 -0.94 5.38 11.16
CA SER A 115 -1.67 4.90 9.99
C SER A 115 -2.92 5.75 9.69
N CYS A 116 -3.63 6.22 10.72
CA CYS A 116 -4.76 7.14 10.53
C CYS A 116 -4.31 8.50 9.99
N GLU A 117 -3.18 9.04 10.46
CA GLU A 117 -2.62 10.28 9.94
C GLU A 117 -2.20 10.14 8.47
N VAL A 118 -1.58 9.01 8.09
CA VAL A 118 -1.29 8.68 6.68
C VAL A 118 -2.57 8.60 5.86
N LEU A 119 -3.62 7.93 6.36
CA LEU A 119 -4.90 7.79 5.67
C LEU A 119 -5.53 9.17 5.36
N ILE A 120 -5.60 10.04 6.35
CA ILE A 120 -6.18 11.39 6.22
C ILE A 120 -5.36 12.21 5.23
N GLU A 121 -4.04 12.23 5.39
CA GLU A 121 -3.18 13.05 4.54
C GLU A 121 -3.15 12.55 3.10
N ALA A 122 -3.12 11.24 2.88
CA ALA A 122 -3.22 10.64 1.56
C ALA A 122 -4.53 11.02 0.84
N SER A 123 -5.64 10.97 1.56
CA SER A 123 -6.96 11.32 1.04
C SER A 123 -7.03 12.80 0.63
N ARG A 124 -6.42 13.70 1.42
CA ARG A 124 -6.29 15.13 1.07
C ARG A 124 -5.47 15.37 -0.20
N PHE A 125 -4.43 14.57 -0.44
CA PHE A 125 -3.62 14.62 -1.65
C PHE A 125 -4.26 13.91 -2.86
N GLY A 126 -5.48 13.37 -2.71
CA GLY A 126 -6.23 12.75 -3.80
C GLY A 126 -5.81 11.34 -4.14
N PHE A 127 -5.06 10.65 -3.28
CA PHE A 127 -4.85 9.22 -3.45
C PHE A 127 -6.17 8.48 -3.18
N PRO A 128 -6.59 7.54 -4.06
CA PRO A 128 -7.52 6.51 -3.66
C PRO A 128 -6.88 5.69 -2.52
N VAL A 129 -7.64 5.46 -1.45
CA VAL A 129 -7.17 4.75 -0.27
C VAL A 129 -7.99 3.48 -0.03
N MET A 130 -7.31 2.38 0.24
CA MET A 130 -7.91 1.14 0.70
C MET A 130 -7.80 1.10 2.22
N VAL A 131 -8.95 1.25 2.89
CA VAL A 131 -9.09 1.14 4.35
C VAL A 131 -9.12 -0.32 4.75
N ASN A 132 -7.97 -0.82 5.18
CA ASN A 132 -7.74 -2.24 5.27
C ASN A 132 -8.12 -2.80 6.65
N THR A 133 -8.86 -3.91 6.67
CA THR A 133 -9.30 -4.56 7.91
C THR A 133 -8.98 -6.05 7.88
N PHE A 134 -8.36 -6.54 8.95
CA PHE A 134 -7.86 -7.91 9.03
C PHE A 134 -8.17 -8.58 10.38
N GLY A 135 -9.43 -8.54 10.79
CA GLY A 135 -9.89 -9.34 11.93
C GLY A 135 -9.68 -10.83 11.67
N GLN A 136 -8.90 -11.49 12.53
CA GLN A 136 -8.71 -12.94 12.48
C GLN A 136 -9.73 -13.60 13.40
N MET A 137 -10.62 -14.41 12.84
CA MET A 137 -11.68 -15.10 13.59
C MET A 137 -11.08 -15.96 14.70
N GLY A 138 -11.47 -15.67 15.95
CA GLY A 138 -10.97 -16.38 17.14
C GLY A 138 -9.61 -15.93 17.67
N ALA A 139 -8.96 -14.94 17.04
CA ALA A 139 -7.71 -14.36 17.53
C ALA A 139 -7.86 -12.86 17.82
N SER A 140 -8.17 -12.07 16.79
CA SER A 140 -8.34 -10.60 16.89
C SER A 140 -9.76 -10.13 16.54
N SER A 141 -10.68 -11.09 16.39
CA SER A 141 -12.12 -10.90 16.29
C SER A 141 -12.85 -12.11 16.90
N PRO A 142 -14.17 -12.03 17.20
CA PRO A 142 -14.91 -13.15 17.79
C PRO A 142 -14.78 -14.45 17.00
N VAL A 143 -14.80 -15.59 17.69
CA VAL A 143 -14.76 -16.92 17.06
C VAL A 143 -16.04 -17.25 16.27
N THR A 144 -17.13 -16.54 16.53
CA THR A 144 -18.38 -16.72 15.80
C THR A 144 -18.32 -15.94 14.48
N ILE A 145 -18.80 -16.56 13.39
CA ILE A 145 -18.84 -15.92 12.06
C ILE A 145 -19.57 -14.58 12.12
N ALA A 146 -20.74 -14.52 12.76
CA ALA A 146 -21.52 -13.30 12.88
C ALA A 146 -20.77 -12.20 13.67
N GLY A 147 -20.09 -12.55 14.77
CA GLY A 147 -19.32 -11.60 15.55
C GLY A 147 -18.11 -11.06 14.79
N CYS A 148 -17.39 -11.94 14.08
CA CYS A 148 -16.28 -11.56 13.21
C CYS A 148 -16.74 -10.58 12.12
N LEU A 149 -17.83 -10.89 11.41
CA LEU A 149 -18.36 -10.05 10.33
C LEU A 149 -18.81 -8.68 10.83
N VAL A 150 -19.52 -8.63 11.97
CA VAL A 150 -19.95 -7.34 12.55
C VAL A 150 -18.75 -6.48 12.93
N GLN A 151 -17.71 -7.06 13.55
CA GLN A 151 -16.51 -6.32 13.90
C GLN A 151 -15.77 -5.81 12.65
N THR A 152 -15.52 -6.68 11.66
CA THR A 152 -14.84 -6.29 10.42
C THR A 152 -15.58 -5.20 9.66
N ASN A 153 -16.91 -5.28 9.59
CA ASN A 153 -17.72 -4.22 8.97
C ASN A 153 -17.64 -2.90 9.75
N ALA A 154 -17.70 -2.95 11.08
CA ALA A 154 -17.57 -1.73 11.89
C ALA A 154 -16.20 -1.06 11.69
N GLU A 155 -15.12 -1.84 11.68
CA GLU A 155 -13.74 -1.36 11.43
C GLU A 155 -13.60 -0.76 10.01
N THR A 156 -14.23 -1.39 9.01
CA THR A 156 -14.18 -0.94 7.62
C THR A 156 -14.92 0.39 7.46
N LEU A 157 -16.15 0.45 7.95
CA LEU A 157 -16.99 1.65 7.88
C LEU A 157 -16.35 2.82 8.64
N ALA A 158 -15.76 2.57 9.81
CA ALA A 158 -15.08 3.61 10.56
C ALA A 158 -13.86 4.16 9.81
N GLY A 159 -13.13 3.30 9.07
CA GLY A 159 -12.07 3.74 8.16
C GLY A 159 -12.59 4.61 7.01
N MET A 160 -13.68 4.20 6.37
CA MET A 160 -14.30 4.95 5.28
C MET A 160 -14.82 6.32 5.70
N VAL A 161 -15.23 6.48 6.95
CA VAL A 161 -15.66 7.77 7.51
C VAL A 161 -14.46 8.68 7.83
N LEU A 162 -13.31 8.10 8.15
CA LEU A 162 -12.10 8.83 8.49
C LEU A 162 -11.36 9.38 7.26
N ALA A 163 -11.41 8.64 6.15
CA ALA A 163 -10.80 9.01 4.86
C ALA A 163 -11.56 10.16 4.17
#